data_AF-A0A381F3H7-F1
#
_entry.id   AF-A0A381F3H7-F1
#
_cell.length_a   1.000
_cell.length_b   1.000
_cell.length_c   1.000
_cell.angle_alpha   90.00
_cell.angle_beta   90.00
_cell.angle_gamma   90.00
#
_symmetry.space_group_name_H-M   'P 1'
#
loop_
_entity.id
_entity.type
_entity.pdbx_description
1 polymer ?
#
loop_
_entity_poly.entity_id
_entity_poly.type
_entity_poly.pdbx_seq_one_letter_code
_entity_poly.pdbx_strand_id
1 'polypeptide(L)' 'MLSKEDIKLCIEELKSKGIYAYEYKGLVIVNIDELNESFILHDDEICSRAENARALQA' A
#
# COMPACT_ATOMS: atom_id res chain seq x y z
N MET A 1 12.16 8.05 4.61
CA MET A 1 11.86 8.54 3.25
C MET A 1 11.55 7.32 2.42
N LEU A 2 10.29 7.13 2.05
CA LEU A 2 9.83 5.97 1.29
C LEU A 2 10.42 5.95 -0.12
N SER A 3 10.83 4.77 -0.58
CA SER A 3 11.18 4.58 -1.98
C SER A 3 9.92 4.42 -2.84
N LYS A 4 10.00 4.78 -4.13
CA LYS A 4 8.92 4.49 -5.09
C LYS A 4 8.64 2.98 -5.21
N GLU A 5 9.64 2.15 -4.96
CA GLU A 5 9.52 0.70 -5.00
C GLU A 5 8.68 0.19 -3.82
N ASP A 6 8.92 0.68 -2.61
CA ASP A 6 8.15 0.29 -1.41
C ASP A 6 6.67 0.66 -1.55
N ILE A 7 6.39 1.86 -2.07
CA ILE A 7 5.01 2.30 -2.36
C ILE A 7 4.34 1.34 -3.36
N LYS A 8 5.03 0.98 -4.44
CA LYS A 8 4.49 0.07 -5.45
C LYS A 8 4.20 -1.32 -4.87
N LEU A 9 5.16 -1.88 -4.13
CA LEU A 9 5.03 -3.19 -3.50
C LEU A 9 3.89 -3.20 -2.47
N CYS A 10 3.76 -2.14 -1.67
CA CYS A 10 2.66 -1.96 -0.74
C CYS A 10 1.29 -1.98 -1.46
N ILE A 11 1.16 -1.24 -2.57
CA ILE A 11 -0.09 -1.22 -3.36
C ILE A 11 -0.38 -2.60 -3.98
N GLU A 12 0.64 -3.29 -4.51
CA GLU A 12 0.46 -4.64 -5.06
C GLU A 12 0.04 -5.66 -4.00
N GLU A 13 0.62 -5.58 -2.79
CA GLU A 13 0.26 -6.41 -1.64
C GLU A 13 -1.20 -6.18 -1.22
N LEU A 14 -1.63 -4.93 -1.09
CA LEU A 14 -3.01 -4.57 -0.79
C LEU A 14 -3.97 -5.08 -1.86
N LYS A 15 -3.62 -4.88 -3.13
CA LYS A 15 -4.42 -5.36 -4.27
C LYS A 15 -4.55 -6.88 -4.27
N SER A 16 -3.49 -7.62 -3.91
CA SER A 16 -3.53 -9.09 -3.80
C SER A 16 -4.52 -9.58 -2.72
N LYS A 17 -4.77 -8.74 -1.71
CA LYS A 17 -5.75 -8.98 -0.64
C LYS A 17 -7.16 -8.46 -0.98
N GLY A 18 -7.37 -7.98 -2.20
CA GLY A 18 -8.64 -7.40 -2.64
C GLY A 18 -8.89 -5.98 -2.11
N ILE A 19 -7.88 -5.33 -1.53
CA ILE A 19 -7.98 -3.96 -1.02
C ILE A 19 -7.56 -2.99 -2.14
N TYR A 20 -8.42 -2.02 -2.46
CA TYR A 20 -8.09 -1.00 -3.44
C TYR A 20 -7.21 0.08 -2.81
N ALA A 21 -6.02 0.27 -3.38
CA ALA A 21 -5.09 1.31 -2.97
C ALA A 21 -4.38 1.94 -4.18
N TYR A 22 -3.99 3.20 -4.04
CA TYR A 22 -3.28 3.94 -5.09
C TYR A 22 -2.32 4.98 -4.52
N GLU A 23 -1.36 5.41 -5.34
CA GLU A 23 -0.40 6.45 -4.98
C GLU A 23 -0.90 7.84 -5.36
N TYR A 24 -0.74 8.80 -4.46
CA TYR A 24 -0.97 10.21 -4.72
C TYR A 24 0.07 11.09 -4.02
N LYS A 25 0.96 11.72 -4.79
CA LYS A 25 2.01 12.62 -4.29
C LYS A 25 2.94 11.97 -3.25
N GLY A 26 3.25 10.69 -3.43
CA GLY A 26 4.09 9.90 -2.52
C GLY A 26 3.35 9.28 -1.35
N LEU A 27 2.03 9.49 -1.23
CA LEU A 27 1.18 8.88 -0.20
C LEU A 27 0.47 7.66 -0.77
N VAL A 28 0.25 6.64 0.06
CA VAL A 28 -0.62 5.51 -0.29
C VAL A 28 -1.99 5.78 0.29
N ILE A 29 -2.99 5.90 -0.60
CA ILE A 29 -4.39 6.06 -0.24
C ILE A 29 -5.08 4.72 -0.41
N VAL A 30 -5.72 4.25 0.65
CA VAL A 30 -6.57 3.06 0.65
C VAL A 30 -8.02 3.51 0.58
N ASN A 31 -8.78 2.94 -0.35
CA ASN A 31 -10.21 3.20 -0.49
C ASN A 31 -11.00 1.98 -0.05
N ILE A 32 -12.03 2.20 0.77
CA ILE A 32 -13.00 1.18 1.17
C ILE A 32 -14.34 1.56 0.56
N ASP A 33 -14.68 0.95 -0.57
CA ASP A 33 -15.93 1.22 -1.31
C ASP A 33 -17.18 0.98 -0.45
N GLU A 34 -17.13 -0.01 0.45
CA GLU A 34 -18.25 -0.41 1.32
C GLU A 34 -18.62 0.67 2.35
N LEU A 35 -17.64 1.48 2.76
CA LEU A 35 -17.80 2.53 3.75
C LEU A 35 -17.81 3.92 3.10
N ASN A 36 -17.48 4.02 1.81
CA ASN A 36 -17.25 5.28 1.11
C ASN A 36 -16.23 6.17 1.84
N GLU A 37 -15.19 5.53 2.40
CA GLU A 37 -14.14 6.15 3.18
C GLU A 37 -12.77 5.87 2.55
N SER A 38 -11.86 6.83 2.71
CA SER A 38 -10.47 6.68 2.29
C SER A 38 -9.53 7.14 3.40
N PHE A 39 -8.43 6.42 3.58
CA PHE A 39 -7.40 6.75 4.56
C PHE A 39 -6.01 6.66 3.94
N ILE A 40 -5.08 7.38 4.55
CA ILE A 40 -3.68 7.46 4.12
C ILE A 40 -2.88 6.53 5.03
N LEU A 41 -2.04 5.69 4.44
CA LEU A 41 -1.09 4.87 5.20
C LEU A 41 0.10 5.69 5.66
N HIS A 42 0.58 5.38 6.86
CA HIS A 42 1.83 5.94 7.38
C HIS A 42 3.06 5.25 6.76
N ASP A 43 4.20 5.95 6.80
CA ASP A 43 5.45 5.47 6.18
C ASP A 43 5.89 4.08 6.69
N ASP A 44 5.74 3.82 7.98
CA ASP A 44 6.07 2.55 8.62
C ASP A 44 5.16 1.40 8.17
N GLU A 45 3.86 1.66 8.00
CA GLU A 45 2.92 0.69 7.45
C GLU A 45 3.25 0.34 5.99
N ILE A 46 3.62 1.33 5.20
CA ILE A 46 4.00 1.14 3.79
C ILE A 46 5.26 0.28 3.70
N CYS A 47 6.30 0.58 4.51
CA CYS A 47 7.51 -0.23 4.59
C CYS A 47 7.23 -1.68 4.99
N SER A 48 6.45 -1.90 6.06
CA SER A 48 6.13 -3.25 6.54
C SER A 48 5.38 -4.07 5.50
N ARG A 49 4.44 -3.46 4.77
CA ARG A 49 3.73 -4.13 3.68
C ARG A 49 4.64 -4.44 2.49
N ALA A 50 5.56 -3.53 2.14
CA ALA A 50 6.53 -3.77 1.09
C ALA A 50 7.47 -4.95 1.42
N GLU A 51 7.90 -5.07 2.68
CA GLU A 51 8.69 -6.23 3.14
C GLU A 51 7.93 -7.54 3.02
N ASN A 52 6.65 -7.57 3.41
CA ASN A 52 5.79 -8.75 3.24
C ASN A 52 5.64 -9.13 1.76
N ALA A 53 5.48 -8.14 0.87
CA ALA A 53 5.39 -8.36 -0.56
C ALA A 53 6.67 -9.00 -1.12
N ARG A 54 7.86 -8.54 -0.69
CA ARG A 54 9.14 -9.12 -1.10
C ARG A 54 9.29 -10.56 -0.61
N ALA A 55 8.88 -10.84 0.63
CA ALA A 55 8.94 -12.19 1.19
C ALA A 55 8.03 -13.19 0.47
N LEU A 56 6.91 -12.72 -0.11
CA LEU A 56 6.00 -13.56 -0.91
C LEU A 56 6.51 -13.83 -2.33
N GLN A 57 7.48 -13.06 -2.81
CA GLN A 57 8.08 -13.20 -4.15
C GLN A 57 9.41 -13.98 -4.17
N ALA A 58 9.96 -14.30 -2.99
CA ALA A 58 11.20 -15.06 -2.79
C ALA A 58 10.91 -16.56 -2.61
#